data_AF-A0A6H5KSU7-F1
#
_entry.id   AF-A0A6H5KSU7-F1
#
_cell.length_a   1.000
_cell.length_b   1.000
_cell.length_c   1.000
_cell.angle_alpha   90.00
_cell.angle_beta   90.00
_cell.angle_gamma   90.00
#
_symmetry.space_group_name_H-M   'P 1'
#
loop_
_entity.id
_entity.type
_entity.pdbx_description
1 polymer ?
#
loop_
_entity_poly.entity_id
_entity_poly.type
_entity_poly.pdbx_seq_one_letter_code
_entity_poly.pdbx_strand_id
1 'polypeptide(L)'
;MLGDAAYPLSDHLLTPYPGRGLPLDKDAFNFYLSQLRVRIEQAFGILVGQWGILWKPLRVQFAGRCDLITALFRLHNFLRDEKVTPIHRSEEDAEVVQVRPHLLGDKTLPGTFSTTTKTTKDAQKPTRSGEVSTRKGITMMLDNKRQYRPKHNLVRNAARKT
;
A
#
# COMPACT_ATOMS: atom_id res chain seq x y z
N MET A 1 12.97 -2.70 3.18
CA MET A 1 11.74 -2.27 2.50
C MET A 1 11.08 -3.47 1.81
N LEU A 2 9.78 -3.39 1.53
CA LEU A 2 9.03 -4.44 0.83
C LEU A 2 8.65 -3.93 -0.56
N GLY A 3 8.99 -4.70 -1.59
CA GLY A 3 8.79 -4.33 -2.98
C GLY A 3 7.78 -5.23 -3.70
N ASP A 4 7.37 -4.78 -4.88
CA ASP A 4 6.63 -5.61 -5.83
C ASP A 4 7.56 -6.51 -6.65
N ALA A 5 6.98 -7.49 -7.35
CA ALA A 5 7.66 -8.39 -8.26
C ALA A 5 8.37 -7.69 -9.43
N ALA A 6 8.02 -6.42 -9.71
CA ALA A 6 8.65 -5.60 -10.74
C ALA A 6 10.04 -5.09 -10.34
N TYR A 7 10.38 -5.11 -9.05
CA TYR A 7 11.67 -4.64 -8.56
C TYR A 7 12.67 -5.81 -8.40
N PRO A 8 13.97 -5.57 -8.63
CA PRO A 8 14.99 -6.54 -8.30
C PRO A 8 15.07 -6.74 -6.78
N LEU A 9 15.38 -7.97 -6.36
CA LEU A 9 15.73 -8.25 -4.97
C LEU A 9 17.04 -7.54 -4.61
N SER A 10 17.09 -6.87 -3.45
CA SER A 10 18.31 -6.27 -2.92
C SER A 10 18.39 -6.43 -1.41
N ASP A 11 19.55 -6.12 -0.82
CA ASP A 11 19.77 -6.20 0.63
C ASP A 11 18.80 -5.33 1.44
N HIS A 12 18.29 -4.28 0.81
CA HIS A 12 17.35 -3.34 1.42
C HIS A 12 15.92 -3.48 0.91
N LEU A 13 15.65 -4.35 -0.09
CA LEU A 13 14.33 -4.52 -0.70
C LEU A 13 13.98 -6.00 -0.87
N LEU A 14 13.00 -6.47 -0.09
CA LEU A 14 12.43 -7.81 -0.22
C LEU A 14 11.37 -7.83 -1.31
N THR A 15 11.51 -8.72 -2.27
CA THR A 15 10.54 -8.92 -3.37
C THR A 15 10.01 -10.36 -3.37
N PRO A 16 8.75 -10.57 -3.79
CA PRO A 16 8.15 -11.89 -3.81
C PRO A 16 8.93 -12.84 -4.73
N TYR A 17 8.87 -14.14 -4.44
CA TYR A 17 9.36 -15.15 -5.36
C TYR A 17 8.57 -15.10 -6.66
N PRO A 18 9.22 -15.03 -7.83
CA PRO A 18 8.55 -15.00 -9.12
C PRO A 18 8.00 -16.39 -9.49
N GLY A 19 6.96 -16.41 -10.33
CA GLY A 19 6.39 -17.64 -10.88
C GLY A 19 5.06 -18.07 -10.26
N ARG A 20 4.45 -19.11 -10.86
CA ARG A 20 3.23 -19.76 -10.40
C ARG A 20 3.56 -21.19 -9.94
N GLY A 21 2.79 -21.75 -9.01
CA GLY A 21 3.03 -23.10 -8.50
C GLY A 21 4.29 -23.17 -7.62
N LEU A 22 4.50 -22.16 -6.78
CA LEU A 22 5.63 -22.12 -5.87
C LEU A 22 5.52 -23.24 -4.81
N PRO A 23 6.65 -23.79 -4.35
CA PRO A 23 6.65 -24.68 -3.19
C PRO A 23 6.13 -23.95 -1.95
N LEU A 24 5.66 -24.73 -0.98
CA LEU A 24 4.84 -24.26 0.15
C LEU A 24 5.55 -23.18 0.99
N ASP A 25 6.85 -23.31 1.17
CA ASP A 25 7.74 -22.37 1.86
C ASP A 25 7.78 -21.00 1.17
N LYS A 26 7.94 -20.98 -0.16
CA LYS A 26 7.99 -19.76 -0.97
C LYS A 26 6.61 -19.13 -1.14
N ASP A 27 5.55 -19.94 -1.23
CA ASP A 27 4.17 -19.42 -1.23
C ASP A 27 3.81 -18.78 0.12
N ALA A 28 4.24 -19.40 1.22
CA ALA A 28 4.08 -18.82 2.56
C ALA A 28 4.80 -17.48 2.67
N PHE A 29 6.05 -17.39 2.23
CA PHE A 29 6.78 -16.11 2.17
C PHE A 29 6.00 -15.05 1.38
N ASN A 30 5.56 -15.38 0.15
CA ASN A 30 4.79 -14.46 -0.68
C ASN A 30 3.46 -14.04 -0.03
N PHE A 31 2.80 -14.96 0.66
CA PHE A 31 1.58 -14.68 1.41
C PHE A 31 1.83 -13.64 2.51
N TYR A 32 2.82 -13.86 3.38
CA TYR A 32 3.11 -12.93 4.47
C TYR A 32 3.63 -11.59 3.96
N LEU A 33 4.46 -11.59 2.91
CA LEU A 33 4.91 -10.35 2.26
C LEU A 33 3.71 -9.53 1.74
N SER A 34 2.74 -10.20 1.11
CA SER A 34 1.48 -9.57 0.67
C SER A 34 0.64 -9.07 1.84
N GLN A 35 0.53 -9.84 2.93
CA GLN A 35 -0.18 -9.38 4.13
C GLN A 35 0.44 -8.12 4.72
N LEU A 36 1.76 -8.06 4.84
CA LEU A 36 2.47 -6.86 5.32
C LEU A 36 2.15 -5.64 4.46
N ARG A 37 2.18 -5.79 3.12
CA ARG A 37 1.79 -4.71 2.19
C ARG A 37 0.36 -4.25 2.41
N VAL A 38 -0.60 -5.18 2.52
CA VAL A 38 -2.00 -4.85 2.78
C VAL A 38 -2.16 -4.07 4.09
N ARG A 39 -1.43 -4.44 5.16
CA ARG A 39 -1.49 -3.69 6.43
C ARG A 39 -0.91 -2.28 6.31
N ILE A 40 0.16 -2.12 5.56
CA ILE A 40 0.76 -0.81 5.27
C ILE A 40 -0.24 0.05 4.48
N GLU A 41 -0.83 -0.50 3.41
CA GLU A 41 -1.85 0.17 2.59
C GLU A 41 -3.06 0.58 3.42
N GLN A 42 -3.56 -0.29 4.30
CA GLN A 42 -4.66 0.02 5.22
C GLN A 42 -4.31 1.15 6.18
N ALA A 43 -3.11 1.13 6.78
CA ALA A 43 -2.66 2.19 7.69
C ALA A 43 -2.58 3.54 6.97
N PHE A 44 -2.04 3.58 5.75
CA PHE A 44 -2.02 4.79 4.94
C PHE A 44 -3.43 5.22 4.51
N GLY A 45 -4.34 4.29 4.20
CA GLY A 45 -5.73 4.60 3.90
C GLY A 45 -6.43 5.31 5.06
N ILE A 46 -6.22 4.85 6.29
CA ILE A 46 -6.73 5.50 7.50
C ILE A 46 -6.11 6.90 7.67
N LEU A 47 -4.79 7.01 7.52
CA LEU A 47 -4.08 8.28 7.65
C LEU A 47 -4.57 9.32 6.63
N VAL A 48 -4.67 8.93 5.36
CA VAL A 48 -5.19 9.81 4.30
C VAL A 48 -6.65 10.14 4.54
N GLY A 49 -7.49 9.17 4.95
CA GLY A 49 -8.90 9.41 5.25
C GLY A 49 -9.14 10.40 6.39
N GLN A 50 -8.26 10.41 7.39
CA GLN A 50 -8.36 11.29 8.56
C GLN A 50 -7.85 12.71 8.28
N TRP A 51 -6.77 12.85 7.51
CA TRP A 51 -6.07 14.13 7.34
C TRP A 51 -6.30 14.72 5.95
N GLY A 52 -7.20 15.71 5.85
CA GLY A 52 -7.55 16.37 4.58
C GLY A 52 -6.38 17.02 3.84
N ILE A 53 -5.28 17.35 4.53
CA ILE A 53 -4.05 17.84 3.91
C ILE A 53 -3.43 16.83 2.93
N LEU A 54 -3.70 15.53 3.10
CA LEU A 54 -3.21 14.45 2.24
C LEU A 54 -4.12 14.19 1.03
N TRP A 55 -5.31 14.80 0.94
CA TRP A 55 -6.23 14.59 -0.19
C TRP A 55 -5.80 15.31 -1.46
N LYS A 56 -4.92 16.30 -1.32
CA LYS A 56 -4.35 17.05 -2.44
C LYS A 56 -2.82 16.89 -2.42
N PRO A 57 -2.15 17.06 -3.58
CA PRO A 57 -0.70 17.06 -3.63
C PRO A 57 -0.10 18.05 -2.63
N LEU A 58 0.89 17.60 -1.85
CA LEU A 58 1.53 18.41 -0.82
C LEU A 58 2.23 19.62 -1.43
N ARG A 59 1.74 20.83 -1.13
CA ARG A 59 2.35 22.11 -1.51
C ARG A 59 3.46 22.56 -0.55
N VAL A 60 4.00 21.64 0.24
CA VAL A 60 5.10 21.89 1.18
C VAL A 60 6.43 21.63 0.48
N GLN A 61 7.44 22.44 0.79
CA GLN A 61 8.81 22.23 0.34
C GLN A 61 9.28 20.81 0.69
N PHE A 62 10.11 20.22 -0.18
CA PHE A 62 10.56 18.83 -0.01
C PHE A 62 11.18 18.56 1.36
N ALA A 63 11.97 19.52 1.87
CA ALA A 63 12.61 19.45 3.19
C ALA A 63 11.60 19.23 4.33
N GLY A 64 10.43 19.88 4.30
CA GLY A 64 9.42 19.79 5.35
C GLY A 64 8.45 18.61 5.23
N ARG A 65 8.55 17.79 4.17
CA ARG A 65 7.59 16.69 3.96
C ARG A 65 7.78 15.56 4.97
N CYS A 66 9.03 15.20 5.27
CA CYS A 66 9.32 14.18 6.28
C CYS A 66 8.80 14.60 7.66
N ASP A 67 8.98 15.87 8.03
CA ASP A 67 8.50 16.42 9.29
C ASP A 67 6.98 16.45 9.34
N LEU A 68 6.32 16.87 8.26
CA LEU A 68 4.86 16.84 8.15
C LEU A 68 4.32 15.42 8.36
N ILE A 69 4.84 14.44 7.63
CA ILE A 69 4.39 13.04 7.75
C ILE A 69 4.64 12.52 9.16
N THR A 70 5.78 12.83 9.76
CA THR A 70 6.10 12.45 11.14
C THR A 70 5.13 13.08 12.14
N ALA A 71 4.80 14.35 11.97
CA ALA A 71 3.84 15.06 12.80
C ALA A 71 2.44 14.42 12.70
N LEU A 72 1.98 14.07 11.49
CA LEU A 72 0.70 13.39 11.29
C LEU A 72 0.65 12.02 11.98
N PHE A 73 1.72 11.24 11.91
CA PHE A 73 1.80 9.96 12.63
C PHE A 73 1.78 10.13 14.14
N ARG A 74 2.55 11.10 14.67
CA ARG A 74 2.57 11.42 16.10
C ARG A 74 1.19 11.86 16.59
N LEU A 75 0.54 12.75 15.84
CA LEU A 75 -0.80 13.25 16.17
C LEU A 75 -1.86 12.14 16.06
N HIS A 76 -1.76 11.27 15.06
CA HIS A 76 -2.64 10.10 14.94
C HIS A 76 -2.50 9.16 16.14
N ASN A 77 -1.27 8.87 16.58
CA ASN A 77 -1.04 8.03 17.76
C ASN A 77 -1.57 8.70 19.03
N PHE A 78 -1.29 9.99 19.22
CA PHE A 78 -1.81 10.78 20.35
C PHE A 78 -3.34 10.71 20.44
N LEU A 79 -4.05 10.96 19.35
CA LEU A 79 -5.52 10.90 19.32
C LEU A 79 -6.08 9.49 19.58
N ARG A 80 -5.36 8.44 19.14
CA ARG A 80 -5.74 7.05 19.43
C ARG A 80 -5.56 6.69 20.90
N ASP A 81 -4.50 7.18 21.52
CA ASP A 81 -4.18 6.90 22.92
C ASP A 81 -5.15 7.65 23.87
N GLU A 82 -5.54 8.88 23.52
CA GLU A 82 -6.50 9.67 24.30
C GLU A 82 -7.96 9.20 24.17
N LYS A 83 -8.27 8.21 23.32
CA LYS A 83 -9.64 7.77 23.00
C LYS A 83 -10.57 8.94 22.64
N VAL A 84 -10.07 9.94 21.93
CA VAL A 84 -10.95 10.84 21.17
C VAL A 84 -11.55 9.97 20.08
N THR A 85 -12.73 9.41 20.36
CA THR A 85 -13.51 8.69 19.35
C THR A 85 -13.54 9.55 18.11
N PRO A 86 -13.30 8.97 16.91
CA PRO A 86 -13.47 9.72 15.68
C PRO A 86 -14.82 10.39 15.77
N ILE A 87 -14.91 11.67 15.43
CA ILE A 87 -16.19 12.31 15.16
C ILE A 87 -16.82 11.41 14.10
N HIS A 88 -17.68 10.49 14.53
CA HIS A 88 -18.61 9.83 13.67
C HIS A 88 -19.38 11.01 13.12
N ARG A 89 -19.14 11.34 11.86
CA ARG A 89 -20.04 12.22 11.14
C ARG A 89 -21.33 11.40 11.02
N SER A 90 -22.10 11.32 12.09
CA SER A 90 -23.53 11.07 12.00
C SER A 90 -24.05 12.17 11.09
N GLU A 91 -24.81 11.77 10.09
CA GLU A 91 -25.33 12.61 9.03
C GLU A 91 -26.38 13.63 9.53
N GLU A 92 -26.39 13.95 10.82
CA GLU A 92 -27.50 14.65 11.49
C GLU A 92 -27.20 16.10 11.91
N ASP A 93 -25.94 16.56 11.93
CA ASP A 93 -25.62 17.97 12.22
C ASP A 93 -25.30 18.75 10.94
N ALA A 94 -26.23 18.69 9.98
CA ALA A 94 -26.23 19.58 8.82
C ALA A 94 -26.98 20.87 9.16
N GLU A 95 -26.37 21.75 9.97
CA GLU A 95 -26.83 23.14 10.02
C GLU A 95 -26.21 23.97 8.89
N VAL A 96 -27.12 24.65 8.20
CA VAL A 96 -27.00 25.32 6.91
C VAL A 96 -26.05 26.51 6.96
N VAL A 97 -25.01 26.51 6.11
CA VAL A 97 -24.45 27.77 5.59
C VAL A 97 -24.77 27.86 4.11
N GLN A 98 -25.84 28.60 3.85
CA GLN A 98 -26.33 28.96 2.53
C GLN A 98 -25.35 29.95 1.87
N VAL A 99 -24.61 29.51 0.84
CA VAL A 99 -23.90 30.43 -0.07
C VAL A 99 -24.61 30.41 -1.41
N ARG A 100 -25.07 31.60 -1.82
CA ARG A 100 -25.94 31.86 -2.97
C ARG A 100 -25.31 31.48 -4.31
N PRO A 101 -26.14 31.10 -5.30
CA PRO A 101 -25.71 30.64 -6.61
C PRO A 101 -25.59 31.80 -7.60
N HIS A 102 -24.39 32.07 -8.08
CA HIS A 102 -24.18 32.70 -9.39
C HIS A 102 -22.72 32.49 -9.79
N LEU A 103 -22.48 32.45 -11.10
CA LEU A 103 -21.28 31.95 -11.80
C LEU A 103 -21.36 30.46 -12.17
N LEU A 104 -22.48 30.14 -12.81
CA LEU A 104 -22.57 29.06 -13.79
C LEU A 104 -21.57 29.34 -14.93
N GLY A 105 -20.72 28.37 -15.18
CA GLY A 105 -19.78 28.32 -16.31
C GLY A 105 -19.59 26.86 -16.70
N ASP A 106 -20.66 26.29 -17.23
CA ASP A 106 -20.74 25.00 -17.91
C ASP A 106 -19.60 24.83 -18.92
N LYS A 107 -18.75 23.79 -18.78
CA LYS A 107 -18.12 22.97 -19.85
C LYS A 107 -17.60 21.63 -19.28
N THR A 108 -18.35 20.56 -19.57
CA THR A 108 -17.88 19.23 -20.01
C THR A 108 -16.67 18.55 -19.33
N LEU A 109 -16.93 17.45 -18.62
CA LEU A 109 -15.97 16.35 -18.33
C LEU A 109 -15.57 15.64 -19.64
N PRO A 110 -14.30 15.25 -19.83
CA PRO A 110 -13.99 13.81 -19.85
C PRO A 110 -12.56 13.48 -19.37
N GLY A 111 -12.34 12.26 -18.85
CA GLY A 111 -10.97 11.80 -18.59
C GLY A 111 -10.82 10.54 -17.76
N THR A 112 -11.15 9.39 -18.36
CA THR A 112 -10.69 8.07 -17.93
C THR A 112 -9.15 8.03 -17.98
N PHE A 113 -8.48 7.91 -16.83
CA PHE A 113 -7.04 7.70 -16.79
C PHE A 113 -6.72 6.21 -16.98
N SER A 114 -6.49 5.85 -18.24
CA SER A 114 -5.75 4.65 -18.64
C SER A 114 -4.32 5.08 -18.97
N THR A 115 -3.31 4.49 -18.33
CA THR A 115 -1.89 4.79 -18.61
C THR A 115 -1.24 3.57 -19.25
N THR A 116 -1.37 3.49 -20.57
CA THR A 116 -0.45 2.77 -21.45
C THR A 116 0.85 3.57 -21.55
N THR A 117 1.98 2.97 -21.19
CA THR A 117 3.31 3.49 -21.55
C THR A 117 4.08 2.43 -22.31
N LYS A 118 4.66 2.88 -23.43
CA LYS A 118 5.28 2.11 -24.51
C LYS A 118 6.59 1.48 -24.03
N THR A 119 6.73 0.18 -24.27
CA THR A 119 7.99 -0.57 -24.08
C THR A 119 8.84 -0.43 -25.34
N THR A 120 9.87 0.40 -25.31
CA THR A 120 11.01 0.29 -26.22
C THR A 120 11.97 -0.73 -25.62
N LYS A 121 12.36 -1.70 -26.46
CA LYS A 121 13.20 -2.83 -26.11
C LYS A 121 14.65 -2.40 -25.81
N ASP A 122 15.35 -3.33 -25.18
CA ASP A 122 16.82 -3.45 -25.09
C ASP A 122 17.50 -2.85 -23.85
N ALA A 123 17.52 -3.66 -22.78
CA ALA A 123 18.66 -3.74 -21.88
C ALA A 123 18.70 -5.15 -21.24
N GLN A 124 19.44 -6.04 -21.90
CA GLN A 124 19.90 -7.31 -21.33
C GLN A 124 20.88 -7.05 -20.17
N LYS A 125 20.89 -7.96 -19.17
CA LYS A 125 22.04 -8.37 -18.31
C LYS A 125 22.07 -7.76 -16.89
N PRO A 126 22.65 -8.43 -15.84
CA PRO A 126 23.06 -9.83 -15.67
C PRO A 126 22.36 -10.54 -14.49
N THR A 127 22.19 -11.85 -14.60
CA THR A 127 22.11 -12.76 -13.45
C THR A 127 23.53 -13.00 -12.93
N ARG A 128 23.86 -12.67 -11.67
CA ARG A 128 24.89 -13.36 -10.86
C ARG A 128 24.91 -12.91 -9.40
N SER A 129 24.76 -13.92 -8.53
CA SER A 129 25.27 -14.03 -7.15
C SER A 129 24.91 -12.94 -6.14
N GLY A 130 23.85 -13.22 -5.39
CA GLY A 130 23.49 -12.49 -4.18
C GLY A 130 22.07 -12.85 -3.76
N GLU A 131 21.78 -14.14 -3.56
CA GLU A 131 20.53 -14.53 -2.90
C GLU A 131 20.56 -13.93 -1.50
N VAL A 132 19.94 -12.77 -1.34
CA VAL A 132 19.94 -12.00 -0.10
C VAL A 132 19.58 -12.92 1.06
N SER A 133 20.56 -13.12 1.94
CA SER A 133 20.52 -14.03 3.11
C SER A 133 19.21 -13.87 3.88
N THR A 134 18.71 -12.64 3.98
CA THR A 134 17.45 -12.27 4.64
C THR A 134 16.22 -12.96 4.06
N ARG A 135 16.03 -13.00 2.72
CA ARG A 135 14.81 -13.61 2.15
C ARG A 135 14.80 -15.12 2.39
N LYS A 136 15.94 -15.78 2.20
CA LYS A 136 16.10 -17.21 2.48
C LYS A 136 15.91 -17.49 3.96
N GLY A 137 16.53 -16.70 4.83
CA GLY A 137 16.40 -16.80 6.28
C GLY A 137 14.95 -16.70 6.75
N ILE A 138 14.19 -15.72 6.24
CA ILE A 138 12.76 -15.60 6.55
C ILE A 138 11.96 -16.79 6.01
N THR A 139 12.27 -17.26 4.80
CA THR A 139 11.59 -18.42 4.19
C THR A 139 11.82 -19.68 5.04
N MET A 140 13.06 -19.95 5.44
CA MET A 140 13.42 -21.07 6.31
C MET A 140 12.80 -20.93 7.70
N MET A 141 12.73 -19.70 8.24
CA MET A 141 12.09 -19.43 9.53
C MET A 141 10.59 -19.75 9.48
N LEU A 142 9.89 -19.35 8.40
CA LEU A 142 8.47 -19.65 8.21
C LEU A 142 8.22 -21.16 8.12
N ASP A 143 9.06 -21.86 7.35
CA ASP A 143 8.95 -23.31 7.20
C ASP A 143 9.23 -24.05 8.53
N ASN A 144 10.28 -23.66 9.25
CA ASN A 144 10.59 -24.22 10.58
C ASN A 144 9.45 -23.97 11.58
N LYS A 145 8.79 -22.81 11.50
CA LYS A 145 7.61 -22.49 12.31
C LYS A 145 6.31 -23.12 11.80
N ARG A 146 6.35 -23.89 10.70
CA ARG A 146 5.19 -24.47 10.01
C ARG A 146 4.11 -23.42 9.70
N GLN A 147 4.55 -22.20 9.40
CA GLN A 147 3.67 -21.07 9.09
C GLN A 147 3.43 -21.03 7.58
N TYR A 148 2.23 -21.46 7.19
CA TYR A 148 1.83 -21.55 5.79
C TYR A 148 0.60 -20.71 5.49
N ARG A 149 0.32 -20.52 4.19
CA ARG A 149 -0.88 -19.81 3.74
C ARG A 149 -2.14 -20.50 4.29
N PRO A 150 -3.05 -19.78 4.97
CA PRO A 150 -4.29 -20.36 5.48
C PRO A 150 -5.18 -20.94 4.37
N LYS A 151 -5.88 -22.05 4.66
CA LYS A 151 -6.76 -22.75 3.70
C LYS A 151 -7.86 -21.85 3.12
N HIS A 152 -8.50 -21.02 3.94
CA HIS A 152 -9.55 -20.10 3.46
C HIS A 152 -9.02 -19.09 2.43
N ASN A 153 -7.74 -18.68 2.55
CA ASN A 153 -7.11 -17.79 1.57
C ASN A 153 -6.78 -18.49 0.25
N LEU A 154 -6.47 -19.80 0.29
CA LEU A 154 -6.30 -20.61 -0.90
C LEU A 154 -7.62 -20.71 -1.68
N VAL A 155 -8.73 -21.01 -0.99
CA VAL A 155 -10.07 -21.10 -1.59
C VAL A 155 -10.51 -19.76 -2.19
N ARG A 156 -10.35 -18.66 -1.44
CA ARG A 156 -10.67 -17.31 -1.93
C ARG A 156 -9.88 -16.94 -3.20
N ASN A 157 -8.61 -17.33 -3.25
CA ASN A 157 -7.76 -17.03 -4.41
C ASN A 157 -8.06 -17.94 -5.61
N ALA A 158 -8.54 -19.17 -5.38
CA ALA A 158 -9.00 -20.07 -6.43
C ALA A 158 -10.30 -19.55 -7.07
N ALA A 159 -11.25 -19.09 -6.25
CA ALA A 159 -12.53 -18.53 -6.71
C ALA A 159 -12.39 -17.22 -7.52
N ARG A 160 -11.28 -16.48 -7.37
CA ARG A 160 -10.98 -15.28 -8.17
C ARG A 160 -10.38 -15.59 -9.54
N LYS A 161 -10.01 -16.85 -9.83
CA LYS A 161 -9.31 -17.26 -11.06
C LYS A 161 -10.19 -18.02 -12.05
N THR A 162 -11.45 -18.27 -11.70
CA THR A 162 -12.52 -18.80 -12.56
C THR A 162 -13.38 -17.65 -13.02
#